data_AF-A0A821KP92-F1
#
_entry.id   AF-A0A821KP92-F1
#
_cell.length_a   1.000
_cell.length_b   1.000
_cell.length_c   1.000
_cell.angle_alpha   90.00
_cell.angle_beta   90.00
_cell.angle_gamma   90.00
#
_symmetry.space_group_name_H-M   'P 1'
#
loop_
_entity.id
_entity.type
_entity.pdbx_description
1 polymer ?
#
loop_
_entity_poly.entity_id
_entity_poly.type
_entity_poly.pdbx_seq_one_letter_code
_entity_poly.pdbx_strand_id
1 'polypeptide(L)' 'LRTIIDSDKILVLSHGQMMEFASPYELLCDEQSHFSLLVSQSGDRETAHLIQQAKIAAMIRRSQ' A
#
# COMPACT_ATOMS: atom_id res chain seq x y z
N LEU A 1 1.10 4.98 11.11
CA LEU A 1 1.11 4.20 9.85
C LEU A 1 -0.27 4.07 9.20
N ARG A 2 -1.37 4.09 9.97
CA ARG A 2 -2.76 4.08 9.46
C ARG A 2 -3.04 5.11 8.32
N THR A 3 -2.40 6.28 8.38
CA THR A 3 -2.57 7.37 7.41
C THR A 3 -2.19 7.06 5.95
N ILE A 4 -1.21 6.19 5.70
CA ILE A 4 -0.77 5.90 4.31
C ILE A 4 -1.72 4.90 3.64
N ILE A 5 -2.24 3.93 4.40
CA ILE A 5 -3.20 2.93 3.90
C ILE A 5 -4.58 3.53 3.59
N ASP A 6 -4.93 4.63 4.28
CA ASP A 6 -6.18 5.35 4.05
C ASP A 6 -6.11 6.29 2.83
N SER A 7 -4.95 6.46 2.19
CA SER A 7 -4.79 7.29 0.99
C SER A 7 -5.46 6.67 -0.24
N ASP A 8 -5.92 7.50 -1.18
CA ASP A 8 -6.52 7.03 -2.43
C ASP A 8 -5.48 6.42 -3.38
N LYS A 9 -4.31 7.05 -3.43
CA LYS A 9 -3.14 6.60 -4.19
C LYS A 9 -1.86 6.89 -3.43
N ILE A 10 -0.86 6.06 -3.69
CA ILE A 10 0.50 6.18 -3.18
C ILE A 10 1.41 6.47 -4.36
N LEU A 11 2.27 7.47 -4.21
CA LEU A 11 3.37 7.77 -5.11
C LEU A 11 4.68 7.28 -4.48
N VAL A 12 5.34 6.31 -5.11
CA VAL A 12 6.67 5.86 -4.69
C VAL A 12 7.73 6.53 -5.57
N LEU A 13 8.69 7.18 -4.93
CA LEU A 13 9.81 7.85 -5.59
C LEU A 13 11.13 7.17 -5.23
N SER A 14 12.02 7.04 -6.21
CA SER A 14 13.41 6.61 -6.00
C SER A 14 14.34 7.45 -6.88
N HIS A 15 15.41 7.99 -6.31
CA HIS A 15 16.39 8.81 -7.04
C HIS A 15 15.76 9.96 -7.87
N GLY A 16 14.67 10.55 -7.37
CA GLY A 16 13.94 11.64 -8.05
C GLY A 16 13.04 11.18 -9.19
N GLN A 17 12.89 9.87 -9.41
CA GLN A 17 12.02 9.28 -10.43
C GLN A 17 10.79 8.63 -9.79
N MET A 18 9.66 8.69 -10.50
CA MET A 18 8.44 7.96 -10.13
C MET A 18 8.63 6.48 -10.43
N MET A 19 8.49 5.65 -9.38
CA MET A 19 8.55 4.20 -9.49
C MET A 19 7.14 3.61 -9.65
N GLU A 20 6.21 4.06 -8.79
CA GLU A 20 4.86 3.48 -8.70
C GLU A 20 3.84 4.57 -8.38
N PHE A 21 2.64 4.43 -8.95
CA PHE A 21 1.50 5.30 -8.65
C PHE A 21 0.17 4.54 -8.76
N ALA A 22 -0.30 3.96 -7.66
CA ALA A 22 -1.55 3.20 -7.59
C ALA A 22 -2.15 3.23 -6.17
N SER A 23 -3.31 2.60 -5.97
CA SER A 23 -3.91 2.52 -4.63
C SER A 23 -3.08 1.64 -3.69
N PRO A 24 -3.16 1.87 -2.36
CA PRO A 24 -2.41 1.05 -1.39
C PRO A 24 -2.68 -0.45 -1.55
N TYR A 25 -3.93 -0.83 -1.82
CA TYR A 25 -4.31 -2.23 -1.97
C TYR A 25 -3.73 -2.87 -3.24
N GLU A 26 -3.72 -2.14 -4.36
CA GLU A 26 -3.12 -2.64 -5.61
C GLU A 26 -1.62 -2.87 -5.46
N LEU A 27 -0.91 -1.90 -4.85
CA LEU A 27 0.53 -2.02 -4.64
C LEU A 27 0.86 -3.17 -3.67
N LEU A 28 0.09 -3.33 -2.59
CA LEU A 28 0.27 -4.40 -1.60
C LEU A 28 -0.08 -5.80 -2.10
N CYS A 29 -0.88 -5.93 -3.16
CA CYS A 29 -1.17 -7.22 -3.79
C CYS A 29 -0.01 -7.71 -4.68
N ASP A 30 0.91 -6.83 -5.07
CA ASP A 30 2.14 -7.19 -5.77
C ASP A 30 3.30 -7.26 -4.77
N GLU A 31 3.73 -8.48 -4.46
CA GLU A 31 4.85 -8.72 -3.53
C GLU A 31 6.19 -8.15 -4.04
N GLN A 32 6.31 -7.90 -5.35
CA GLN A 32 7.51 -7.31 -5.96
C GLN A 32 7.44 -5.78 -6.07
N SER A 33 6.32 -5.16 -5.69
CA SER A 33 6.22 -3.70 -5.69
C SER A 33 7.17 -3.09 -4.65
N HIS A 34 7.71 -1.93 -4.96
CA HIS A 34 8.55 -1.13 -4.07
C HIS A 34 7.80 -0.84 -2.78
N PHE A 35 6.50 -0.53 -2.87
CA PHE A 35 5.70 -0.29 -1.68
C PHE A 35 5.56 -1.54 -0.80
N SER A 36 5.30 -2.73 -1.38
CA SER A 36 5.24 -3.99 -0.64
C SER A 36 6.57 -4.33 0.05
N LEU A 37 7.68 -4.12 -0.66
CA LEU A 37 9.03 -4.33 -0.12
C LEU A 37 9.37 -3.34 1.01
N LEU A 38 8.84 -2.11 0.97
CA LEU A 38 8.98 -1.16 2.08
C LEU A 38 8.13 -1.56 3.28
N VAL A 39 6.92 -2.04 3.05
CA VAL A 39 6.03 -2.46 4.13
C VAL A 39 6.53 -3.74 4.81
N SER A 40 7.07 -4.69 4.05
CA SER A 40 7.60 -5.96 4.61
C SER A 40 8.75 -5.75 5.60
N GLN A 41 9.50 -4.66 5.48
CA GLN A 41 10.54 -4.27 6.45
C GLN A 41 9.98 -3.91 7.84
N SER A 42 8.68 -3.65 7.95
CA SER A 42 8.00 -3.38 9.23
C SER A 42 7.67 -4.66 10.01
N GLY A 43 7.94 -5.84 9.43
CA GLY A 43 7.70 -7.16 10.01
C GLY A 43 6.36 -7.78 9.59
N ASP A 44 6.30 -9.11 9.63
CA ASP A 44 5.20 -9.90 9.06
C ASP A 44 3.83 -9.55 9.65
N ARG A 45 3.77 -9.32 10.97
CA ARG A 45 2.52 -9.00 11.66
C ARG A 45 1.94 -7.66 11.24
N GLU A 46 2.79 -6.64 11.14
CA GLU A 46 2.36 -5.30 10.72
C GLU A 46 1.99 -5.32 9.23
N THR A 47 2.76 -6.02 8.41
CA THR A 47 2.47 -6.21 6.97
C THR A 47 1.09 -6.83 6.76
N ALA A 48 0.80 -7.95 7.43
CA ALA A 48 -0.50 -8.59 7.34
C ALA A 48 -1.64 -7.68 7.81
N HIS A 49 -1.41 -6.90 8.87
CA HIS A 49 -2.39 -5.93 9.38
C HIS A 49 -2.69 -4.83 8.35
N LEU A 50 -1.66 -4.27 7.72
CA LEU A 50 -1.79 -3.21 6.72
C LEU A 50 -2.46 -3.70 5.43
N ILE A 51 -2.16 -4.93 4.98
CA ILE A 51 -2.86 -5.57 3.85
C ILE A 51 -4.35 -5.70 4.14
N GLN A 52 -4.71 -6.14 5.36
CA GLN A 52 -6.10 -6.26 5.75
C GLN A 52 -6.82 -4.90 5.77
N GLN A 53 -6.17 -3.86 6.30
CA GLN A 53 -6.73 -2.50 6.31
C GLN A 53 -6.90 -1.95 4.88
N ALA A 54 -5.91 -2.13 4.01
CA ALA A 54 -5.96 -1.67 2.62
C ALA A 54 -7.11 -2.32 1.85
N LYS A 55 -7.34 -3.62 2.09
CA LYS A 55 -8.46 -4.37 1.50
C LYS A 55 -9.81 -3.81 1.94
N ILE A 56 -9.99 -3.57 3.23
CA ILE A 56 -11.24 -3.00 3.78
C ILE A 56 -11.49 -1.61 3.19
N ALA A 57 -10.46 -0.74 3.20
CA ALA A 57 -10.58 0.61 2.65
C ALA A 57 -10.90 0.58 1.13
N ALA A 58 -10.30 -0.32 0.36
CA ALA A 58 -10.61 -0.49 -1.06
C ALA A 58 -12.05 -0.95 -1.31
N MET A 59 -12.59 -1.84 -0.46
CA MET A 59 -13.99 -2.28 -0.54
C MET A 59 -14.97 -1.14 -0.28
N ILE A 60 -14.72 -0.33 0.77
CA ILE A 60 -15.57 0.81 1.13
C ILE A 60 -15.60 1.83 -0.02
N ARG A 61 -14.45 2.15 -0.62
CA ARG A 61 -14.38 3.10 -1.74
C ARG A 61 -15.11 2.63 -2.99
N ARG A 62 -15.13 1.32 -3.27
CA ARG A 62 -15.86 0.75 -4.43
C ARG A 62 -17.39 0.81 -4.27
N SER A 63 -17.89 1.03 -3.06
CA SER A 63 -19.32 1.13 -2.75
C SER A 63 -19.85 2.57 -2.70
N GLN A 64 -18.99 3.57 -2.93
CA GLN A 64 -19.30 5.00 -3.04
C GLN A 64 -19.28 5.41 -4.51
#